data_AF-A0A965DW16-F1
#
_entry.id   AF-A0A965DW16-F1
#
_cell.length_a   1.000
_cell.length_b   1.000
_cell.length_c   1.000
_cell.angle_alpha   90.00
_cell.angle_beta   90.00
_cell.angle_gamma   90.00
#
_symmetry.space_group_name_H-M   'P 1'
#
loop_
_entity.id
_entity.type
_entity.pdbx_description
1 polymer ?
#
loop_
_entity_poly.entity_id
_entity_poly.type
_entity_poly.pdbx_seq_one_letter_code
_entity_poly.pdbx_strand_id
1 'polypeptide(L)'
;MKISPKVQEALNNKKAVVALESTIIAHGLPRPDNFKIAQEIEQVVIDQGATPATIAILNGEICVGLDESQLTQVATDTNILKLGIRDIAHCVTRKQSGA
;
A
#
# COMPACT_ATOMS: atom_id res chain seq x y z
N MET A 1 4.99 -4.68 11.95
CA MET A 1 4.80 -3.53 11.05
C MET A 1 6.14 -3.19 10.42
N LYS A 2 6.18 -3.06 9.09
CA LYS A 2 7.37 -2.76 8.30
C LYS A 2 7.18 -1.44 7.57
N ILE A 3 8.07 -0.49 7.80
CA ILE A 3 8.12 0.80 7.10
C ILE A 3 9.22 0.69 6.03
N SER A 4 8.93 1.12 4.81
CA SER A 4 9.92 1.10 3.73
C SER A 4 11.08 2.06 4.03
N PRO A 5 12.30 1.76 3.52
CA PRO A 5 13.45 2.64 3.74
C PRO A 5 13.18 4.09 3.27
N LYS A 6 12.50 4.27 2.14
CA LYS A 6 12.16 5.60 1.58
C LYS A 6 11.23 6.39 2.49
N VAL A 7 10.21 5.73 3.06
CA VAL A 7 9.28 6.36 4.01
C VAL A 7 9.98 6.65 5.33
N GLN A 8 10.76 5.70 5.84
CA GLN A 8 11.52 5.88 7.09
C GLN A 8 12.51 7.04 7.00
N GLU A 9 13.22 7.18 5.88
CA GLU A 9 14.13 8.29 5.62
C GLU A 9 13.37 9.63 5.58
N ALA A 10 12.24 9.69 4.88
CA ALA A 10 11.42 10.90 4.81
C ALA A 10 10.95 11.35 6.21
N LEU A 11 10.47 10.40 7.02
CA LEU A 11 10.06 10.65 8.40
C LEU A 11 11.22 11.15 9.28
N ASN A 12 12.38 10.49 9.21
CA ASN A 12 13.58 10.88 9.97
C ASN A 12 14.05 12.31 9.62
N ASN A 13 13.90 12.69 8.36
CA ASN A 13 14.28 14.01 7.84
C ASN A 13 13.15 15.04 7.92
N LYS A 14 12.01 14.73 8.55
CA LYS A 14 10.82 15.60 8.62
C LYS A 14 10.34 16.09 7.24
N LYS A 15 10.53 15.27 6.20
CA LYS A 15 9.99 15.51 4.86
C LYS A 15 8.51 15.10 4.81
N ALA A 16 7.76 15.68 3.90
CA ALA A 16 6.35 15.34 3.71
C ALA A 16 6.18 13.88 3.26
N VAL A 17 5.22 13.18 3.87
CA VAL A 17 4.81 11.81 3.52
C VAL A 17 3.31 11.81 3.30
N VAL A 18 2.86 11.19 2.20
CA VAL A 18 1.44 11.04 1.89
C VAL A 18 1.08 9.56 1.96
N ALA A 19 0.20 9.21 2.89
CA ALA A 19 -0.35 7.86 2.96
C ALA A 19 -1.36 7.62 1.84
N LEU A 20 -1.28 6.47 1.17
CA LEU A 20 -2.20 6.05 0.10
C LEU A 20 -2.83 4.70 0.47
N GLU A 21 -4.12 4.54 0.22
CA GLU A 21 -4.84 3.29 0.52
C GLU A 21 -4.62 2.22 -0.57
N SER A 22 -4.74 0.95 -0.20
CA SER A 22 -4.65 -0.18 -1.15
C SER A 22 -6.01 -0.75 -1.55
N THR A 23 -7.09 -0.54 -0.77
CA THR A 23 -8.44 -1.02 -1.11
C THR A 23 -8.86 -0.59 -2.52
N ILE A 24 -8.62 0.66 -2.92
CA ILE A 24 -8.96 1.15 -4.27
C ILE A 24 -8.21 0.39 -5.37
N ILE A 25 -6.98 -0.04 -5.10
CA ILE A 25 -6.15 -0.79 -6.05
C ILE A 25 -6.66 -2.23 -6.18
N ALA A 26 -6.97 -2.88 -5.07
CA ALA A 26 -7.38 -4.28 -5.05
C ALA A 26 -8.86 -4.49 -5.45
N HIS A 27 -9.74 -3.54 -5.12
CA HIS A 27 -11.20 -3.71 -5.20
C HIS A 27 -11.95 -2.54 -5.85
N GLY A 28 -11.32 -1.39 -6.07
CA GLY A 28 -11.98 -0.20 -6.60
C GLY A 28 -11.77 0.03 -8.10
N LEU A 29 -10.58 -0.27 -8.61
CA LEU A 29 -10.18 -0.02 -10.00
C LEU A 29 -10.25 -1.29 -10.85
N PRO A 30 -10.57 -1.16 -12.15
CA PRO A 30 -10.56 -2.29 -13.07
C PRO A 30 -9.13 -2.82 -13.27
N ARG A 31 -8.99 -4.14 -13.41
CA ARG A 31 -7.75 -4.79 -13.83
C ARG A 31 -7.67 -4.80 -15.36
N PRO A 32 -6.48 -4.62 -15.96
CA PRO A 32 -5.16 -4.47 -15.31
C PRO A 32 -4.79 -3.01 -14.96
N ASP A 33 -5.67 -2.04 -15.25
CA ASP A 33 -5.36 -0.61 -15.12
C ASP A 33 -5.06 -0.19 -13.67
N ASN A 34 -5.60 -0.91 -12.69
CA ASN A 34 -5.37 -0.66 -11.26
C ASN A 34 -3.89 -0.54 -10.87
N PHE A 35 -3.00 -1.37 -11.43
CA PHE A 35 -1.57 -1.29 -11.16
C PHE A 35 -0.97 0.01 -11.71
N LYS A 36 -1.27 0.30 -12.99
CA LYS A 36 -0.77 1.49 -13.67
C LYS A 36 -1.26 2.77 -12.98
N ILE A 37 -2.54 2.83 -12.64
CA ILE A 37 -3.13 3.98 -11.93
C ILE A 37 -2.50 4.16 -10.55
N ALA A 38 -2.22 3.06 -9.82
CA ALA A 38 -1.53 3.16 -8.53
C ALA A 38 -0.13 3.77 -8.68
N GLN A 39 0.64 3.37 -9.70
CA GLN A 39 1.94 3.97 -10.00
C GLN A 39 1.84 5.45 -10.39
N GLU A 40 0.84 5.81 -11.20
CA GLU A 40 0.58 7.21 -11.58
C GLU A 40 0.26 8.07 -10.34
N ILE A 41 -0.55 7.56 -9.40
CA ILE A 41 -0.86 8.26 -8.15
C ILE A 41 0.40 8.45 -7.29
N GLU A 42 1.23 7.41 -7.13
CA GLU A 42 2.51 7.54 -6.41
C GLU A 42 3.44 8.56 -7.08
N GLN A 43 3.49 8.58 -8.42
CA GLN A 43 4.29 9.53 -9.17
C GLN A 43 3.80 10.97 -8.95
N VAL A 44 2.49 11.22 -8.96
CA VAL A 44 1.93 12.55 -8.66
C VAL A 44 2.36 13.04 -7.28
N VAL A 45 2.40 12.16 -6.26
CA VAL A 45 2.89 12.53 -4.92
C VAL A 45 4.37 12.93 -4.95
N ILE A 46 5.19 12.19 -5.69
CA ILE A 46 6.62 12.49 -5.88
C ILE A 46 6.82 13.83 -6.58
N ASP A 47 6.05 14.09 -7.64
CA ASP A 47 6.12 15.33 -8.43
C ASP A 47 5.73 16.57 -7.60
N GLN A 48 4.89 16.39 -6.57
CA GLN A 48 4.55 17.43 -5.59
C GLN A 48 5.55 17.54 -4.43
N GLY A 49 6.67 16.81 -4.48
CA GLY A 49 7.76 16.90 -3.51
C GLY A 49 7.54 16.12 -2.21
N ALA A 50 6.60 15.17 -2.18
CA ALA A 50 6.34 14.32 -1.03
C ALA A 50 6.72 12.85 -1.30
N THR A 51 6.89 12.08 -0.23
CA THR A 51 7.13 10.63 -0.32
C THR A 51 5.79 9.89 -0.24
N PRO A 52 5.39 9.10 -1.27
CA PRO A 52 4.21 8.25 -1.17
C PRO A 52 4.46 7.08 -0.22
N ALA A 53 3.42 6.72 0.53
CA ALA A 53 3.39 5.57 1.41
C ALA A 53 2.09 4.80 1.17
N THR A 54 2.04 4.00 0.11
CA THR A 54 0.95 3.04 -0.10
C THR A 54 0.97 1.99 1.00
N ILE A 55 -0.17 1.72 1.63
CA ILE A 55 -0.28 0.85 2.81
C ILE A 55 -1.14 -0.36 2.49
N ALA A 56 -0.66 -1.55 2.84
CA ALA A 56 -1.42 -2.81 2.78
C ALA A 56 -0.96 -3.76 3.90
N ILE A 57 -1.73 -4.82 4.15
CA ILE A 57 -1.30 -5.95 4.96
C ILE A 57 -0.91 -7.08 4.02
N LEU A 58 0.34 -7.56 4.09
CA LEU A 58 0.84 -8.64 3.24
C LEU A 58 1.30 -9.80 4.11
N ASN A 59 0.67 -10.96 3.98
CA ASN A 59 0.96 -12.15 4.79
C ASN A 59 0.95 -11.88 6.31
N GLY A 60 0.02 -11.04 6.76
CA GLY A 60 -0.14 -10.58 8.14
C GLY A 60 0.79 -9.44 8.56
N GLU A 61 1.70 -9.00 7.70
CA GLU A 61 2.62 -7.88 7.99
C GLU A 61 2.02 -6.56 7.50
N ILE A 62 1.85 -5.59 8.40
CA ILE A 62 1.45 -4.22 8.02
C ILE A 62 2.64 -3.57 7.32
N CYS A 63 2.50 -3.25 6.04
CA CYS A 63 3.52 -2.62 5.20
C CYS A 63 3.17 -1.15 4.94
N VAL A 64 4.10 -0.24 5.22
CA VAL A 64 3.96 1.20 4.95
C VAL A 64 4.98 1.64 3.92
N GLY A 65 4.50 2.00 2.73
CA GLY A 65 5.31 2.17 1.53
C GLY A 65 5.57 0.83 0.87
N LEU A 66 4.81 0.51 -0.16
CA LEU A 66 5.00 -0.72 -0.94
C LEU A 66 6.15 -0.55 -1.94
N ASP A 67 6.91 -1.62 -2.16
CA ASP A 67 7.74 -1.73 -3.36
C ASP A 67 6.92 -2.20 -4.56
N GLU A 68 7.53 -2.21 -5.74
CA GLU A 68 6.86 -2.58 -6.99
C GLU A 68 6.29 -4.00 -6.98
N SER A 69 7.00 -4.96 -6.35
CA SER A 69 6.55 -6.35 -6.25
C SER A 69 5.33 -6.47 -5.33
N GLN A 70 5.38 -5.78 -4.19
CA GLN A 70 4.28 -5.71 -3.25
C GLN A 70 3.05 -5.00 -3.84
N LEU A 71 3.25 -3.91 -4.59
CA LEU A 71 2.19 -3.22 -5.30
C LEU A 71 1.57 -4.10 -6.38
N THR A 72 2.40 -4.84 -7.12
CA THR A 72 1.96 -5.83 -8.10
C THR A 72 1.11 -6.92 -7.43
N GLN A 73 1.53 -7.42 -6.27
CA GLN A 73 0.75 -8.39 -5.50
C GLN A 73 -0.63 -7.84 -5.14
N VAL A 74 -0.71 -6.62 -4.60
CA VAL A 74 -2.00 -5.98 -4.27
C VAL A 74 -2.90 -5.83 -5.51
N ALA A 75 -2.32 -5.45 -6.65
CA ALA A 75 -3.08 -5.24 -7.88
C ALA A 75 -3.57 -6.54 -8.52
N THR A 76 -2.84 -7.65 -8.39
CA THR A 76 -3.08 -8.87 -9.17
C THR A 76 -3.66 -10.03 -8.36
N ASP A 77 -3.39 -10.10 -7.05
CA ASP A 77 -3.86 -11.19 -6.20
C ASP A 77 -5.38 -11.09 -5.97
N THR A 78 -6.08 -12.16 -6.31
CA THR A 78 -7.54 -12.28 -6.17
C THR A 78 -7.97 -12.68 -4.76
N ASN A 79 -7.02 -13.08 -3.90
CA ASN A 79 -7.27 -13.48 -2.51
C ASN A 79 -7.04 -12.33 -1.50
N ILE A 80 -6.69 -11.13 -1.97
CA ILE A 80 -6.59 -9.94 -1.12
C ILE A 80 -7.96 -9.68 -0.48
N LEU A 81 -7.98 -9.66 0.85
CA LEU A 81 -9.18 -9.33 1.62
C LEU A 81 -9.40 -7.82 1.62
N LYS A 82 -10.64 -7.38 1.42
CA LYS A 82 -11.02 -6.00 1.69
C LYS A 82 -11.09 -5.77 3.20
N LEU A 83 -10.32 -4.82 3.72
CA LEU A 83 -10.20 -4.57 5.15
C LEU A 83 -10.88 -3.27 5.58
N GLY A 84 -11.72 -3.36 6.60
CA GLY A 84 -12.02 -2.24 7.49
C GLY A 84 -11.21 -2.33 8.79
N ILE A 85 -11.34 -1.33 9.66
CA ILE A 85 -10.63 -1.27 10.95
C ILE A 85 -10.85 -2.55 11.78
N ARG A 86 -12.07 -3.08 11.78
CA ARG A 86 -12.43 -4.31 12.53
C ARG A 86 -11.75 -5.57 11.99
N ASP A 87 -11.31 -5.56 10.73
CA ASP A 87 -10.77 -6.72 10.04
C ASP A 87 -9.23 -6.82 10.19
N ILE A 88 -8.56 -5.72 10.54
CA ILE A 88 -7.10 -5.63 10.67
C ILE A 88 -6.55 -6.72 11.60
N ALA A 89 -7.09 -6.82 12.82
CA ALA A 89 -6.60 -7.79 13.81
C ALA A 89 -6.77 -9.24 13.30
N HIS A 90 -7.88 -9.53 12.62
CA HIS A 90 -8.11 -10.85 12.03
C HIS A 90 -7.10 -11.15 10.92
N CYS A 91 -6.91 -10.23 9.98
CA CYS A 91 -5.99 -10.38 8.85
C CYS A 91 -4.54 -10.61 9.32
N VAL A 92 -4.07 -9.79 10.27
CA VAL A 92 -2.72 -9.88 10.86
C VAL A 92 -2.50 -11.22 11.56
N THR A 93 -3.41 -11.61 12.47
CA THR A 93 -3.24 -12.83 13.27
C THR A 93 -3.35 -14.11 12.44
N ARG A 94 -4.10 -14.06 11.32
CA ARG A 94 -4.24 -15.18 10.38
C ARG A 94 -3.15 -15.23 9.31
N LYS A 95 -2.20 -14.29 9.31
CA LYS A 95 -1.16 -14.16 8.28
C LYS A 95 -1.74 -14.05 6.86
N GLN A 96 -2.88 -13.37 6.72
CA GLN A 96 -3.53 -13.14 5.43
C GLN A 96 -3.06 -11.82 4.82
N SER A 97 -3.31 -11.66 3.53
CA SER A 97 -3.10 -10.39 2.84
C SER A 97 -4.42 -9.65 2.69
N GLY A 98 -4.38 -8.34 2.82
CA GLY A 98 -5.56 -7.50 2.74
C GLY A 98 -5.23 -6.03 2.45
N ALA A 99 -6.22 -5.36 1.89
CA ALA A 99 -6.14 -4.01 1.35
C ALA A 99 -7.32 -3.17 1.82
#